data_AF-A0A519LE59-F1
#
_entry.id   AF-A0A519LE59-F1
#
_cell.length_a   1.000
_cell.length_b   1.000
_cell.length_c   1.000
_cell.angle_alpha   90.00
_cell.angle_beta   90.00
_cell.angle_gamma   90.00
#
_symmetry.space_group_name_H-M   'P 1'
#
loop_
_entity.id
_entity.type
_entity.pdbx_description
1 polymer ?
#
loop_
_entity_poly.entity_id
_entity_poly.type
_entity_poly.pdbx_seq_one_letter_code
_entity_poly.pdbx_strand_id
1 'polypeptide(L)'
;MTDVAQPEPAPHPDPFFEKIPDGLWNACIGVQGSEEAYVDGYIEAARELVVAVIDKKMFGSRDSLAMPILYNCRHAIELSLKFAINRLHDAGMVAERHKPDHDIRSQWKHLRDAKVGDARIVDLVAQLEPYVASLSAVDDDGQELRYASNRAGVKSLGGFAVVNLPHIRTSIETLEAILGQMKIRVLELEQERLTGAHTGECSREDLKRVAAMVGPHSGWGDAEFSDRKAKVMESFGLGSRKFSQALTTIRNSRPLATLVGIETSLKHLSDDKAVEALSAWAEAHPVKDRTADLGSSFFPRDLEAIATHQQRRQSLNAAMTALLTSEELADLETVYYLGRNREDGEHYDANLELTQRTYGVSGRPMGRLDDVFSKTNLLDAFVDGAAAAGRPSLAQKVRAIRPGR
;
A
#
# COMPACT_ATOMS: atom_id res chain seq x y z
N MET A 1 0.20 16.75 -70.76
CA MET A 1 0.79 15.63 -69.99
C MET A 1 0.90 16.09 -68.55
N THR A 2 -0.12 15.80 -67.76
CA THR A 2 -0.13 16.05 -66.32
C THR A 2 0.65 14.93 -65.66
N ASP A 3 1.75 15.30 -65.02
CA ASP A 3 2.63 14.41 -64.28
C ASP A 3 1.89 13.97 -63.01
N VAL A 4 1.44 12.71 -63.00
CA VAL A 4 0.81 12.09 -61.83
C VAL A 4 1.94 11.69 -60.90
N ALA A 5 2.18 12.49 -59.86
CA ALA A 5 3.11 12.15 -58.80
C ALA A 5 2.76 10.75 -58.28
N GLN A 6 3.72 9.83 -58.35
CA GLN A 6 3.55 8.50 -57.78
C GLN A 6 3.35 8.63 -56.27
N PRO A 7 2.39 7.88 -55.68
CA PRO A 7 2.21 7.89 -54.24
C PRO A 7 3.51 7.42 -53.57
N GLU A 8 3.95 8.13 -52.53
CA GLU A 8 5.10 7.71 -51.74
C GLU A 8 4.91 6.26 -51.26
N PRO A 9 5.97 5.43 -51.30
CA PRO A 9 5.89 4.09 -50.77
C PRO A 9 5.49 4.16 -49.29
N ALA A 10 4.57 3.29 -48.89
CA ALA A 10 4.16 3.18 -47.49
C ALA A 10 5.41 3.05 -46.60
N PRO A 11 5.49 3.80 -45.49
CA PRO A 11 6.66 3.76 -44.62
C PRO A 11 6.93 2.32 -44.20
N HIS A 12 8.21 1.92 -44.24
CA HIS A 12 8.62 0.64 -43.69
C HIS A 12 8.19 0.56 -42.21
N PRO A 13 7.70 -0.60 -41.75
CA PRO A 13 7.30 -0.76 -40.35
C PRO A 13 8.49 -0.47 -39.43
N ASP A 14 8.21 0.14 -38.28
CA ASP A 14 9.27 0.51 -37.35
C ASP A 14 9.91 -0.76 -36.75
N PRO A 15 11.25 -0.91 -36.79
CA PRO A 15 11.90 -2.16 -36.39
C PRO A 15 11.79 -2.49 -34.89
N PHE A 16 11.44 -1.53 -34.03
CA PHE A 16 11.37 -1.70 -32.58
C PHE A 16 10.01 -1.31 -31.97
N PHE A 17 9.25 -0.43 -32.62
CA PHE A 17 8.02 0.18 -32.08
C PHE A 17 6.74 -0.21 -32.84
N GLU A 18 6.84 -1.10 -33.82
CA GLU A 18 5.66 -1.74 -34.42
C GLU A 18 4.93 -2.62 -33.40
N LYS A 19 3.59 -2.61 -33.41
CA LYS A 19 2.75 -3.36 -32.45
C LYS A 19 2.09 -4.56 -33.12
N ILE A 20 1.87 -5.64 -32.38
CA ILE A 20 1.04 -6.76 -32.85
C ILE A 20 -0.46 -6.51 -32.52
N PRO A 21 -1.41 -7.01 -33.33
CA PRO A 21 -2.84 -6.76 -33.10
C PRO A 21 -3.42 -7.31 -31.77
N ASP A 22 -2.93 -8.46 -31.31
CA ASP A 22 -3.48 -9.23 -30.17
C ASP A 22 -3.08 -8.68 -28.78
N GLY A 23 -2.19 -7.67 -28.72
CA GLY A 23 -1.81 -7.04 -27.45
C GLY A 23 -0.98 -7.90 -26.49
N LEU A 24 -1.03 -9.24 -26.59
CA LEU A 24 -0.43 -10.19 -25.65
C LEU A 24 1.07 -9.95 -25.40
N TRP A 25 1.81 -9.51 -26.43
CA TRP A 25 3.24 -9.21 -26.36
C TRP A 25 3.57 -7.73 -26.57
N ASN A 26 2.56 -6.85 -26.53
CA ASN A 26 2.79 -5.41 -26.54
C ASN A 26 3.02 -4.93 -25.10
N ALA A 27 4.16 -4.27 -24.85
CA ALA A 27 4.44 -3.64 -23.57
C ALA A 27 3.94 -2.19 -23.53
N CYS A 28 3.39 -1.76 -22.39
CA CYS A 28 3.08 -0.35 -22.14
C CYS A 28 4.37 0.40 -21.78
N ILE A 29 4.83 1.28 -22.67
CA ILE A 29 5.98 2.16 -22.47
C ILE A 29 5.58 3.63 -22.65
N GLY A 30 6.45 4.56 -22.28
CA GLY A 30 6.22 6.00 -22.47
C GLY A 30 4.99 6.50 -21.72
N VAL A 31 4.02 7.07 -22.43
CA VAL A 31 2.80 7.68 -21.84
C VAL A 31 1.96 6.69 -21.03
N GLN A 32 2.02 5.40 -21.38
CA GLN A 32 1.32 4.34 -20.63
C GLN A 32 2.23 3.59 -19.65
N GLY A 33 3.53 3.90 -19.63
CA GLY A 33 4.48 3.31 -18.70
C GLY A 33 4.46 4.03 -17.36
N SER A 34 4.82 3.32 -16.30
CA SER A 34 4.97 3.90 -14.97
C SER A 34 6.45 4.08 -14.60
N GLU A 35 6.75 4.97 -13.66
CA GLU A 35 8.12 5.15 -13.14
C GLU A 35 8.64 3.86 -12.49
N GLU A 36 7.74 3.12 -11.82
CA GLU A 36 8.01 1.84 -11.17
C GLU A 36 8.50 0.78 -12.18
N ALA A 37 8.00 0.79 -13.42
CA ALA A 37 8.47 -0.12 -14.46
C ALA A 37 9.96 0.10 -14.80
N TYR A 38 10.45 1.34 -14.72
CA TYR A 38 11.88 1.62 -14.85
C TYR A 38 12.65 1.16 -13.61
N VAL A 39 12.11 1.37 -12.41
CA VAL A 39 12.76 0.93 -11.15
C VAL A 39 12.93 -0.59 -11.12
N ASP A 40 11.88 -1.33 -11.49
CA ASP A 40 11.83 -2.79 -11.42
C ASP A 40 12.57 -3.46 -12.59
N GLY A 41 12.42 -2.90 -13.80
CA GLY A 41 12.88 -3.56 -15.02
C GLY A 41 14.38 -3.84 -15.05
N TYR A 42 15.21 -2.98 -14.46
CA TYR A 42 16.66 -3.20 -14.45
C TYR A 42 17.09 -4.31 -13.48
N ILE A 43 16.50 -4.40 -12.28
CA ILE A 43 16.85 -5.49 -11.37
C ILE A 43 16.30 -6.83 -11.89
N GLU A 44 15.10 -6.80 -12.48
CA GLU A 44 14.51 -7.96 -13.16
C GLU A 44 15.41 -8.42 -14.31
N ALA A 45 15.88 -7.50 -15.17
CA ALA A 45 16.79 -7.83 -16.26
C ALA A 45 18.11 -8.42 -15.75
N ALA A 46 18.70 -7.88 -14.67
CA ALA A 46 19.91 -8.44 -14.07
C ALA A 46 19.68 -9.89 -13.60
N ARG A 47 18.55 -10.14 -12.92
CA ARG A 47 18.16 -11.47 -12.43
C ARG A 47 17.95 -12.45 -13.58
N GLU A 48 17.14 -12.08 -14.57
CA GLU A 48 16.83 -12.94 -15.71
C GLU A 48 18.09 -13.28 -16.53
N LEU A 49 19.00 -12.31 -16.72
CA LEU A 49 20.27 -12.55 -17.40
C LEU A 49 21.18 -13.52 -16.63
N VAL A 50 21.37 -13.32 -15.32
CA VAL A 50 22.25 -14.20 -14.54
C VAL A 50 21.68 -15.62 -14.42
N VAL A 51 20.36 -15.74 -14.27
CA VAL A 51 19.64 -17.02 -14.27
C VAL A 51 19.82 -17.72 -15.61
N ALA A 52 19.60 -17.01 -16.73
CA ALA A 52 19.76 -17.59 -18.05
C ALA A 52 21.19 -18.10 -18.29
N VAL A 53 22.22 -17.32 -17.93
CA VAL A 53 23.62 -17.71 -18.13
C VAL A 53 23.96 -18.99 -17.37
N ILE A 54 23.52 -19.09 -16.11
CA ILE A 54 23.82 -20.23 -15.24
C ILE A 54 22.98 -21.45 -15.64
N ASP A 55 21.66 -21.31 -15.65
CA ASP A 55 20.73 -22.44 -15.72
C ASP A 55 20.66 -23.03 -17.13
N LYS A 56 20.80 -22.18 -18.17
CA LYS A 56 20.91 -22.62 -19.57
C LYS A 56 22.35 -22.97 -19.98
N LYS A 57 23.31 -22.91 -19.05
CA LYS A 57 24.73 -23.24 -19.27
C LYS A 57 25.34 -22.46 -20.45
N MET A 58 25.09 -21.16 -20.54
CA MET A 58 25.57 -20.31 -21.63
C MET A 58 27.05 -19.93 -21.44
N PHE A 59 27.95 -20.93 -21.45
CA PHE A 59 29.37 -20.73 -21.14
C PHE A 59 30.04 -19.67 -22.03
N GLY A 60 29.66 -19.59 -23.31
CA GLY A 60 30.19 -18.60 -24.25
C GLY A 60 29.73 -17.16 -23.98
N SER A 61 28.66 -16.99 -23.20
CA SER A 61 28.11 -15.66 -22.84
C SER A 61 28.48 -15.23 -21.44
N ARG A 62 29.20 -16.07 -20.67
CA ARG A 62 29.58 -15.78 -19.28
C ARG A 62 30.32 -14.45 -19.15
N ASP A 63 31.29 -14.25 -20.02
CA ASP A 63 32.20 -13.11 -19.94
C ASP A 63 31.55 -11.86 -20.57
N SER A 64 30.76 -12.01 -21.64
CA SER A 64 30.09 -10.90 -22.32
C SER A 64 28.87 -10.36 -21.56
N LEU A 65 28.18 -11.19 -20.77
CA LEU A 65 27.01 -10.78 -19.98
C LEU A 65 27.34 -10.36 -18.54
N ALA A 66 28.56 -10.61 -18.06
CA ALA A 66 28.97 -10.19 -16.71
C ALA A 66 28.81 -8.67 -16.48
N MET A 67 29.26 -7.84 -17.43
CA MET A 67 29.15 -6.38 -17.30
C MET A 67 27.72 -5.88 -17.43
N PRO A 68 26.91 -6.29 -18.43
CA PRO A 68 25.48 -5.95 -18.49
C PRO A 68 24.71 -6.30 -17.22
N ILE A 69 24.97 -7.46 -16.61
CA ILE A 69 24.33 -7.87 -15.34
C ILE A 69 24.64 -6.86 -14.24
N LEU A 70 25.92 -6.56 -14.02
CA LEU A 70 26.35 -5.61 -12.97
C LEU A 70 25.86 -4.18 -13.25
N TYR A 71 25.87 -3.77 -14.51
CA TYR A 71 25.36 -2.46 -14.93
C TYR A 71 23.88 -2.31 -14.62
N ASN A 72 23.09 -3.35 -14.91
CA ASN A 72 21.67 -3.39 -14.57
C ASN A 72 21.44 -3.32 -13.05
N CYS A 73 22.23 -4.02 -12.22
CA CYS A 73 22.16 -3.89 -10.76
C CYS A 73 22.43 -2.44 -10.31
N ARG A 74 23.48 -1.83 -10.87
CA ARG A 74 23.87 -0.45 -10.53
C ARG A 74 22.78 0.55 -10.91
N HIS A 75 22.15 0.39 -12.07
CA HIS A 75 21.08 1.28 -12.50
C HIS A 75 19.78 1.05 -11.71
N ALA A 76 19.47 -0.20 -11.33
CA ALA A 76 18.36 -0.48 -10.43
C ALA A 76 18.50 0.24 -9.07
N ILE A 77 19.71 0.25 -8.49
CA ILE A 77 20.00 1.00 -7.27
C ILE A 77 19.76 2.50 -7.48
N GLU A 78 20.33 3.08 -8.55
CA GLU A 78 20.16 4.50 -8.87
C GLU A 78 18.68 4.89 -8.97
N LEU A 79 17.92 4.18 -9.80
CA LEU A 79 16.51 4.49 -10.03
C LEU A 79 15.67 4.29 -8.77
N SER A 80 15.95 3.24 -7.98
CA SER A 80 15.25 3.01 -6.71
C SER A 80 15.53 4.12 -5.69
N LEU A 81 16.77 4.61 -5.61
CA LEU A 81 17.12 5.73 -4.73
C LEU A 81 16.46 7.03 -5.19
N LYS A 82 16.48 7.32 -6.50
CA LYS A 82 15.78 8.49 -7.07
C LYS A 82 14.28 8.43 -6.80
N PHE A 83 13.66 7.29 -7.06
CA PHE A 83 12.26 7.04 -6.78
C PHE A 83 11.95 7.31 -5.31
N ALA A 84 12.67 6.66 -4.38
CA ALA A 84 12.45 6.81 -2.95
C ALA A 84 12.60 8.27 -2.48
N ILE A 85 13.68 8.94 -2.88
CA ILE A 85 13.94 10.35 -2.49
C ILE A 85 12.84 11.27 -3.02
N ASN A 86 12.43 11.11 -4.28
CA ASN A 86 11.43 11.94 -4.91
C ASN A 86 10.06 11.79 -4.25
N ARG A 87 9.60 10.54 -4.08
CA ARG A 87 8.31 10.24 -3.45
C ARG A 87 8.28 10.66 -1.98
N LEU A 88 9.34 10.39 -1.22
CA LEU A 88 9.44 10.85 0.17
C LEU A 88 9.53 12.38 0.29
N HIS A 89 10.11 13.07 -0.68
CA HIS A 89 10.08 14.53 -0.74
C HIS A 89 8.67 15.06 -1.01
N ASP A 90 7.95 14.46 -1.96
CA ASP A 90 6.57 14.83 -2.28
C ASP A 90 5.62 14.55 -1.10
N ALA A 91 5.91 13.53 -0.31
CA ALA A 91 5.26 13.22 0.96
C ALA A 91 5.69 14.13 2.14
N GLY A 92 6.61 15.06 1.93
CA GLY A 92 7.13 15.97 2.97
C GLY A 92 8.02 15.32 4.03
N MET A 93 8.54 14.11 3.78
CA MET A 93 9.40 13.34 4.68
C MET A 93 10.90 13.59 4.45
N VAL A 94 11.26 14.08 3.26
CA VAL A 94 12.61 14.51 2.90
C VAL A 94 12.57 15.97 2.48
N ALA A 95 13.45 16.81 3.05
CA ALA A 95 13.40 18.25 2.87
C ALA A 95 13.65 18.70 1.41
N GLU A 96 14.61 18.06 0.73
CA GLU A 96 15.03 18.44 -0.62
C GLU A 96 15.20 17.21 -1.51
N ARG A 97 14.88 17.37 -2.79
CA ARG A 97 15.27 16.38 -3.81
C ARG A 97 16.78 16.33 -3.95
N HIS A 98 17.30 15.18 -4.35
CA HIS A 98 18.72 15.06 -4.66
C HIS A 98 19.05 15.79 -5.97
N LYS A 99 20.28 16.31 -6.09
CA LYS A 99 20.74 16.99 -7.30
C LYS A 99 20.71 16.02 -8.49
N PRO A 100 20.43 16.48 -9.72
CA PRO A 100 20.33 15.60 -10.88
C PRO A 100 21.71 15.12 -11.34
N ASP A 101 22.25 14.12 -10.64
CA ASP A 101 23.46 13.40 -11.01
C ASP A 101 23.20 11.89 -11.06
N HIS A 102 24.26 11.12 -11.33
CA HIS A 102 24.20 9.66 -11.37
C HIS A 102 24.91 9.02 -10.18
N ASP A 103 25.49 9.79 -9.24
CA ASP A 103 26.30 9.25 -8.14
C ASP A 103 25.43 8.52 -7.12
N ILE A 104 25.45 7.19 -7.19
CA ILE A 104 24.64 6.32 -6.32
C ILE A 104 25.05 6.43 -4.84
N ARG A 105 26.33 6.75 -4.54
CA ARG A 105 26.81 6.90 -3.16
C ARG A 105 26.32 8.22 -2.58
N SER A 106 26.33 9.29 -3.38
CA SER A 106 25.77 10.59 -3.02
C SER A 106 24.26 10.49 -2.77
N GLN A 107 23.52 9.81 -3.65
CA GLN A 107 22.08 9.59 -3.49
C GLN A 107 21.75 8.76 -2.23
N TRP A 108 22.48 7.67 -1.99
CA TRP A 108 22.29 6.86 -0.79
C TRP A 108 22.58 7.65 0.49
N LYS A 109 23.68 8.42 0.53
CA LYS A 109 24.01 9.29 1.68
C LYS A 109 22.91 10.31 1.93
N HIS A 110 22.37 10.92 0.88
CA HIS A 110 21.28 11.88 0.98
C HIS A 110 20.05 11.27 1.66
N LEU A 111 19.62 10.08 1.21
CA LEU A 111 18.48 9.39 1.81
C LEU A 111 18.76 8.95 3.26
N ARG A 112 19.94 8.41 3.54
CA ARG A 112 20.38 8.02 4.88
C ARG A 112 20.38 9.21 5.84
N ASP A 113 20.93 10.34 5.41
CA ASP A 113 21.12 11.53 6.25
C ASP A 113 19.84 12.35 6.40
N ALA A 114 18.83 12.13 5.53
CA ALA A 114 17.51 12.72 5.67
C ALA A 114 16.77 12.29 6.94
N LYS A 115 17.20 11.20 7.60
CA LYS A 115 16.60 10.67 8.84
C LYS A 115 15.08 10.58 8.75
N VAL A 116 14.63 9.90 7.70
CA VAL A 116 13.22 9.62 7.46
C VAL A 116 12.61 9.03 8.73
N GLY A 117 11.51 9.62 9.21
CA GLY A 117 10.78 9.18 10.40
C GLY A 117 10.02 7.87 10.17
N ASP A 118 10.74 6.82 9.78
CA ASP A 118 10.26 5.46 9.59
C ASP A 118 11.41 4.46 9.83
N ALA A 119 11.29 3.63 10.88
CA ALA A 119 12.35 2.71 11.27
C ALA A 119 12.65 1.66 10.19
N ARG A 120 11.65 1.27 9.39
CA ARG A 120 11.83 0.27 8.32
C ARG A 120 12.62 0.84 7.14
N ILE A 121 12.37 2.06 6.71
CA ILE A 121 13.18 2.75 5.70
C ILE A 121 14.62 2.90 6.20
N VAL A 122 14.83 3.30 7.45
CA VAL A 122 16.17 3.41 8.04
C VAL A 122 16.93 2.07 7.94
N ASP A 123 16.27 0.97 8.29
CA ASP A 123 16.85 -0.37 8.20
C ASP A 123 17.16 -0.79 6.76
N LEU A 124 16.22 -0.61 5.83
CA LEU A 124 16.40 -0.94 4.40
C LEU A 124 17.54 -0.13 3.77
N VAL A 125 17.66 1.15 4.11
CA VAL A 125 18.75 2.01 3.63
C VAL A 125 20.10 1.53 4.18
N ALA A 126 20.15 1.05 5.42
CA ALA A 126 21.36 0.46 5.99
C ALA A 126 21.72 -0.87 5.30
N GLN A 127 20.74 -1.75 5.04
CA GLN A 127 20.95 -3.00 4.32
C GLN A 127 21.44 -2.79 2.87
N LEU A 128 21.08 -1.67 2.25
CA LEU A 128 21.51 -1.32 0.89
C LEU A 128 22.98 -0.86 0.82
N GLU A 129 23.57 -0.43 1.94
CA GLU A 129 24.92 0.15 2.00
C GLU A 129 26.01 -0.72 1.34
N PRO A 130 26.12 -2.04 1.60
CA PRO A 130 27.21 -2.84 1.04
C PRO A 130 27.18 -2.89 -0.50
N TYR A 131 25.98 -2.92 -1.09
CA TYR A 131 25.79 -2.95 -2.55
C TYR A 131 26.18 -1.61 -3.18
N VAL A 132 25.72 -0.50 -2.58
CA VAL A 132 26.11 0.85 -3.00
C VAL A 132 27.61 1.04 -2.86
N ALA A 133 28.19 0.63 -1.73
CA ALA A 133 29.61 0.78 -1.47
C ALA A 133 30.46 -0.01 -2.47
N SER A 134 30.07 -1.25 -2.77
CA SER A 134 30.75 -2.10 -3.75
C SER A 134 30.68 -1.52 -5.17
N LEU A 135 29.48 -1.15 -5.63
CA LEU A 135 29.30 -0.68 -7.01
C LEU A 135 29.87 0.72 -7.20
N SER A 136 29.73 1.64 -6.25
CA SER A 136 30.33 2.99 -6.35
C SER A 136 31.86 3.00 -6.26
N ALA A 137 32.49 1.94 -5.73
CA ALA A 137 33.94 1.81 -5.78
C ALA A 137 34.46 1.51 -7.20
N VAL A 138 33.56 1.09 -8.10
CA VAL A 138 33.86 0.70 -9.47
C VAL A 138 33.26 1.69 -10.46
N ASP A 139 31.99 2.04 -10.28
CA ASP A 139 31.16 2.76 -11.24
C ASP A 139 30.12 3.64 -10.52
N ASP A 140 30.59 4.76 -9.97
CA ASP A 140 29.73 5.72 -9.28
C ASP A 140 28.82 6.49 -10.26
N ASP A 141 29.31 6.89 -11.44
CA ASP A 141 28.63 7.72 -12.43
C ASP A 141 27.98 6.94 -13.60
N GLY A 142 28.14 5.62 -13.61
CA GLY A 142 27.53 4.72 -14.59
C GLY A 142 28.31 4.57 -15.89
N GLN A 143 29.58 5.00 -15.96
CA GLN A 143 30.40 4.88 -17.17
C GLN A 143 31.30 3.63 -17.17
N GLU A 144 31.85 3.23 -16.01
CA GLU A 144 32.95 2.27 -15.92
C GLU A 144 32.53 0.82 -16.24
N LEU A 145 31.25 0.47 -16.07
CA LEU A 145 30.73 -0.84 -16.49
C LEU A 145 30.35 -0.92 -17.97
N ARG A 146 30.33 0.22 -18.69
CA ARG A 146 29.94 0.27 -20.11
C ARG A 146 31.11 0.32 -21.08
N TYR A 147 32.20 0.96 -20.67
CA TYR A 147 33.36 1.18 -21.55
C TYR A 147 34.56 0.41 -21.04
N ALA A 148 35.37 -0.16 -21.94
CA ALA A 148 36.58 -0.89 -21.56
C ALA A 148 37.69 0.03 -21.02
N SER A 149 37.60 1.33 -21.31
CA SER A 149 38.49 2.36 -20.79
C SER A 149 37.70 3.65 -20.62
N ASN A 150 38.05 4.40 -19.59
CA ASN A 150 37.42 5.68 -19.32
C ASN A 150 37.99 6.80 -20.19
N ARG A 151 37.48 8.02 -20.02
CA ARG A 151 37.89 9.20 -20.81
C ARG A 151 39.38 9.54 -20.67
N ALA A 152 40.02 9.12 -19.59
CA ALA A 152 41.46 9.28 -19.37
C ALA A 152 42.30 8.15 -19.99
N GLY A 153 41.66 7.20 -20.70
CA GLY A 153 42.33 6.04 -21.29
C GLY A 153 42.73 4.96 -20.27
N VAL A 154 42.27 5.09 -19.02
CA VAL A 154 42.53 4.09 -17.97
C VAL A 154 41.56 2.93 -18.15
N LYS A 155 42.07 1.70 -18.07
CA LYS A 155 41.25 0.50 -18.17
C LYS A 155 40.23 0.43 -17.03
N SER A 156 38.97 0.31 -17.39
CA SER A 156 37.88 0.14 -16.43
C SER A 156 38.02 -1.21 -15.70
N LEU A 157 37.59 -1.26 -14.44
CA LEU A 157 37.74 -2.46 -13.58
C LEU A 157 39.19 -2.96 -13.44
N GLY A 158 40.20 -2.08 -13.54
CA GLY A 158 41.61 -2.47 -13.53
C GLY A 158 42.07 -3.33 -12.32
N GLY A 159 41.32 -3.30 -11.21
CA GLY A 159 41.54 -4.13 -10.02
C GLY A 159 40.92 -5.53 -10.05
N PHE A 160 40.14 -5.89 -11.07
CA PHE A 160 39.37 -7.14 -11.12
C PHE A 160 39.73 -7.96 -12.37
N ALA A 161 40.09 -9.22 -12.16
CA ALA A 161 40.39 -10.16 -13.26
C ALA A 161 39.20 -11.05 -13.62
N VAL A 162 38.37 -11.41 -12.64
CA VAL A 162 37.24 -12.35 -12.78
C VAL A 162 36.11 -12.00 -11.82
N VAL A 163 34.90 -12.42 -12.16
CA VAL A 163 33.72 -12.37 -11.29
C VAL A 163 33.11 -13.76 -11.15
N ASN A 164 32.39 -13.99 -10.05
CA ASN A 164 31.70 -15.25 -9.78
C ASN A 164 30.19 -15.07 -9.99
N LEU A 165 29.66 -15.57 -11.11
CA LEU A 165 28.24 -15.41 -11.45
C LEU A 165 27.28 -16.07 -10.45
N PRO A 166 27.51 -17.29 -9.94
CA PRO A 166 26.73 -17.85 -8.83
C PRO A 166 26.67 -16.93 -7.61
N HIS A 167 27.79 -16.31 -7.22
CA HIS A 167 27.80 -15.36 -6.11
C HIS A 167 26.98 -14.10 -6.44
N ILE A 168 27.17 -13.55 -7.64
CA ILE A 168 26.40 -12.39 -8.12
C ILE A 168 24.90 -12.69 -8.13
N ARG A 169 24.47 -13.89 -8.51
CA ARG A 169 23.05 -14.30 -8.47
C ARG A 169 22.47 -14.15 -7.06
N THR A 170 23.12 -14.71 -6.05
CA THR A 170 22.66 -14.59 -4.65
C THR A 170 22.63 -13.13 -4.19
N SER A 171 23.62 -12.33 -4.59
CA SER A 171 23.63 -10.89 -4.31
C SER A 171 22.46 -10.15 -4.97
N ILE A 172 22.12 -10.51 -6.22
CA ILE A 172 20.98 -9.94 -6.96
C ILE A 172 19.66 -10.28 -6.29
N GLU A 173 19.44 -11.53 -5.90
CA GLU A 173 18.20 -11.96 -5.22
C GLU A 173 17.98 -11.19 -3.91
N THR A 174 19.06 -10.96 -3.15
CA THR A 174 18.99 -10.15 -1.92
C THR A 174 18.75 -8.68 -2.21
N LEU A 175 19.46 -8.11 -3.21
CA LEU A 175 19.29 -6.72 -3.61
C LEU A 175 17.87 -6.44 -4.11
N GLU A 176 17.32 -7.31 -4.96
CA GLU A 176 15.94 -7.24 -5.47
C GLU A 176 14.93 -7.21 -4.32
N ALA A 177 15.11 -8.08 -3.32
CA ALA A 177 14.24 -8.09 -2.14
C ALA A 177 14.32 -6.78 -1.32
N ILE A 178 15.51 -6.18 -1.18
CA ILE A 178 15.69 -4.90 -0.47
C ILE A 178 15.02 -3.77 -1.27
N LEU A 179 15.31 -3.65 -2.56
CA LEU A 179 14.77 -2.59 -3.41
C LEU A 179 13.23 -2.68 -3.52
N GLY A 180 12.70 -3.89 -3.70
CA GLY A 180 11.26 -4.15 -3.74
C GLY A 180 10.56 -3.76 -2.44
N GLN A 181 11.13 -4.13 -1.28
CA GLN A 181 10.58 -3.74 0.02
C GLN A 181 10.65 -2.22 0.26
N MET A 182 11.74 -1.56 -0.15
CA MET A 182 11.88 -0.11 -0.04
C MET A 182 10.83 0.61 -0.89
N LYS A 183 10.65 0.19 -2.15
CA LYS A 183 9.63 0.76 -3.05
C LYS A 183 8.23 0.63 -2.47
N ILE A 184 7.84 -0.58 -2.04
CA ILE A 184 6.53 -0.81 -1.42
C ILE A 184 6.36 0.08 -0.18
N ARG A 185 7.37 0.15 0.69
CA ARG A 185 7.28 0.95 1.92
C ARG A 185 7.15 2.44 1.63
N VAL A 186 7.86 2.97 0.63
CA VAL A 186 7.74 4.37 0.21
C VAL A 186 6.31 4.68 -0.25
N LEU A 187 5.72 3.82 -1.09
CA LEU A 187 4.34 4.00 -1.56
C LEU A 187 3.32 3.91 -0.42
N GLU A 188 3.52 2.99 0.53
CA GLU A 188 2.68 2.90 1.74
C GLU A 188 2.76 4.19 2.57
N LEU A 189 3.96 4.76 2.74
CA LEU A 189 4.17 5.99 3.48
C LEU A 189 3.45 7.17 2.83
N GLU A 190 3.44 7.28 1.50
CA GLU A 190 2.67 8.33 0.79
C GLU A 190 1.18 8.27 1.14
N GLN A 191 0.59 7.08 1.14
CA GLN A 191 -0.82 6.89 1.52
C GLN A 191 -1.05 7.17 3.00
N GLU A 192 -0.15 6.69 3.87
CA GLU A 192 -0.20 6.91 5.31
C GLU A 192 -0.24 8.40 5.67
N ARG A 193 0.54 9.24 4.97
CA ARG A 193 0.59 10.69 5.25
C ARG A 193 -0.78 11.35 5.08
N LEU A 194 -1.63 10.85 4.17
CA LEU A 194 -2.97 11.39 3.94
C LEU A 194 -3.90 11.19 5.14
N THR A 195 -3.61 10.22 6.01
CA THR A 195 -4.40 9.96 7.24
C THR A 195 -4.05 10.90 8.39
N GLY A 196 -2.88 11.54 8.36
CA GLY A 196 -2.35 12.34 9.47
C GLY A 196 -1.91 11.51 10.70
N ALA A 197 -2.00 10.19 10.66
CA ALA A 197 -1.65 9.30 11.76
C ALA A 197 -0.13 9.01 11.81
N HIS A 198 0.67 10.08 11.89
CA HIS A 198 2.14 10.02 11.91
C HIS A 198 2.74 11.17 12.72
N THR A 199 4.05 11.13 12.93
CA THR A 199 4.84 12.28 13.42
C THR A 199 5.98 12.58 12.46
N GLY A 200 6.89 13.50 12.84
CA GLY A 200 8.13 13.72 12.09
C GLY A 200 9.13 12.57 12.26
N GLU A 201 9.05 11.85 13.38
CA GLU A 201 10.01 10.80 13.77
C GLU A 201 9.44 9.38 13.65
N CYS A 202 8.12 9.23 13.55
CA CYS A 202 7.46 7.92 13.52
C CYS A 202 6.40 7.88 12.42
N SER A 203 6.42 6.80 11.64
CA SER A 203 5.31 6.40 10.77
C SER A 203 4.16 5.81 11.58
N ARG A 204 3.02 5.57 10.94
CA ARG A 204 1.85 4.88 11.52
C ARG A 204 2.24 3.51 12.06
N GLU A 205 3.05 2.74 11.32
CA GLU A 205 3.54 1.44 11.78
C GLU A 205 4.45 1.58 13.01
N ASP A 206 5.33 2.57 13.03
CA ASP A 206 6.12 2.85 14.22
C ASP A 206 5.23 3.28 15.40
N LEU A 207 4.18 4.06 15.17
CA LEU A 207 3.21 4.43 16.21
C LEU A 207 2.43 3.21 16.74
N LYS A 208 2.08 2.24 15.88
CA LYS A 208 1.48 0.96 16.32
C LYS A 208 2.44 0.19 17.24
N ARG A 209 3.73 0.14 16.87
CA ARG A 209 4.77 -0.50 17.70
C ARG A 209 4.98 0.25 19.02
N VAL A 210 5.00 1.58 18.97
CA VAL A 210 5.07 2.42 20.18
C VAL A 210 3.88 2.13 21.08
N ALA A 211 2.65 2.12 20.56
CA ALA A 211 1.43 1.80 21.31
C ALA A 211 1.54 0.42 22.00
N ALA A 212 1.98 -0.60 21.27
CA ALA A 212 2.19 -1.94 21.82
C ALA A 212 3.25 -1.97 22.94
N MET A 213 4.34 -1.22 22.79
CA MET A 213 5.42 -1.15 23.78
C MET A 213 5.05 -0.39 25.05
N VAL A 214 4.27 0.69 24.94
CA VAL A 214 3.85 1.48 26.12
C VAL A 214 2.69 0.84 26.88
N GLY A 215 1.90 0.02 26.19
CA GLY A 215 0.76 -0.68 26.77
C GLY A 215 -0.46 0.23 27.01
N PRO A 216 -1.47 -0.29 27.73
CA PRO A 216 -2.75 0.38 27.88
C PRO A 216 -2.64 1.71 28.64
N HIS A 217 -3.48 2.66 28.25
CA HIS A 217 -3.53 4.01 28.81
C HIS A 217 -3.83 4.03 30.31
N SER A 218 -4.56 3.04 30.82
CA SER A 218 -4.87 2.91 32.25
C SER A 218 -3.63 2.77 33.14
N GLY A 219 -2.52 2.24 32.60
CA GLY A 219 -1.25 2.08 33.31
C GLY A 219 -0.25 3.20 33.03
N TRP A 220 -0.67 4.32 32.43
CA TRP A 220 0.20 5.46 32.19
C TRP A 220 0.31 6.31 33.46
N GLY A 221 1.48 6.26 34.11
CA GLY A 221 1.73 6.96 35.37
C GLY A 221 2.33 6.06 36.44
N ASP A 222 2.22 4.75 36.26
CA ASP A 222 2.81 3.77 37.16
C ASP A 222 4.34 3.71 37.01
N ALA A 223 5.03 3.15 38.00
CA ALA A 223 6.49 3.00 37.98
C ALA A 223 6.97 2.28 36.71
N GLU A 224 6.28 1.22 36.29
CA GLU A 224 6.62 0.44 35.09
C GLU A 224 6.47 1.24 33.78
N PHE A 225 5.62 2.28 33.75
CA PHE A 225 5.47 3.11 32.56
C PHE A 225 6.74 3.90 32.25
N SER A 226 7.49 4.29 33.29
CA SER A 226 8.76 4.98 33.11
C SER A 226 9.78 4.10 32.40
N ASP A 227 9.81 2.81 32.73
CA ASP A 227 10.69 1.83 32.08
C ASP A 227 10.26 1.58 30.63
N ARG A 228 8.96 1.42 30.38
CA ARG A 228 8.41 1.28 29.01
C ARG A 228 8.72 2.51 28.16
N LYS A 229 8.54 3.71 28.71
CA LYS A 229 8.90 4.98 28.07
C LYS A 229 10.39 5.03 27.69
N ALA A 230 11.27 4.67 28.61
CA ALA A 230 12.72 4.65 28.34
C ALA A 230 13.08 3.69 27.19
N LYS A 231 12.51 2.48 27.19
CA LYS A 231 12.72 1.49 26.12
C LYS A 231 12.23 1.98 24.75
N VAL A 232 11.07 2.64 24.70
CA VAL A 232 10.55 3.22 23.46
C VAL A 232 11.47 4.34 22.96
N MET A 233 11.88 5.25 23.86
CA MET A 233 12.77 6.35 23.52
C MET A 233 14.11 5.84 22.96
N GLU A 234 14.67 4.79 23.54
CA GLU A 234 15.88 4.13 23.04
C GLU A 234 15.64 3.47 21.67
N SER A 235 14.59 2.66 21.54
CA SER A 235 14.34 1.86 20.33
C SER A 235 14.07 2.70 19.08
N PHE A 236 13.48 3.88 19.24
CA PHE A 236 13.13 4.78 18.14
C PHE A 236 13.98 6.06 18.11
N GLY A 237 14.99 6.18 18.98
CA GLY A 237 15.84 7.37 19.07
C GLY A 237 15.08 8.65 19.42
N LEU A 238 14.01 8.56 20.21
CA LEU A 238 13.12 9.68 20.52
C LEU A 238 13.56 10.44 21.77
N GLY A 239 13.55 11.77 21.69
CA GLY A 239 13.56 12.62 22.89
C GLY A 239 12.21 12.64 23.60
N SER A 240 12.17 13.02 24.89
CA SER A 240 10.93 12.98 25.68
C SER A 240 9.79 13.82 25.07
N ARG A 241 10.09 14.95 24.41
CA ARG A 241 9.08 15.77 23.73
C ARG A 241 8.46 15.04 22.54
N LYS A 242 9.27 14.34 21.75
CA LYS A 242 8.84 13.59 20.56
C LYS A 242 8.07 12.33 20.93
N PHE A 243 8.47 11.67 22.01
CA PHE A 243 7.67 10.61 22.63
C PHE A 243 6.27 11.10 23.01
N SER A 244 6.16 12.24 23.71
CA SER A 244 4.85 12.80 24.07
C SER A 244 4.01 13.19 22.84
N GLN A 245 4.65 13.66 21.76
CA GLN A 245 3.99 13.92 20.49
C GLN A 245 3.44 12.63 19.88
N ALA A 246 4.22 11.54 19.86
CA ALA A 246 3.78 10.23 19.38
C ALA A 246 2.57 9.71 20.17
N LEU A 247 2.59 9.79 21.51
CA LEU A 247 1.44 9.40 22.33
C LEU A 247 0.21 10.28 22.10
N THR A 248 0.40 11.56 21.76
CA THR A 248 -0.71 12.45 21.43
C THR A 248 -1.32 12.09 20.08
N THR A 249 -0.50 11.81 19.06
CA THR A 249 -0.99 11.32 17.77
C THR A 249 -1.75 9.99 17.92
N ILE A 250 -1.21 9.04 18.69
CA ILE A 250 -1.88 7.74 18.96
C ILE A 250 -3.26 7.97 19.59
N ARG A 251 -3.37 8.82 20.62
CA ARG A 251 -4.65 9.10 21.29
C ARG A 251 -5.67 9.80 20.40
N ASN A 252 -5.22 10.62 19.47
CA ASN A 252 -6.10 11.41 18.61
C ASN A 252 -6.57 10.64 17.36
N SER A 253 -5.90 9.55 16.98
CA SER A 253 -6.33 8.67 15.91
C SER A 253 -7.30 7.62 16.46
N ARG A 254 -8.52 7.57 15.91
CA ARG A 254 -9.56 6.58 16.26
C ARG A 254 -9.00 5.15 16.29
N PRO A 255 -8.36 4.62 15.22
CA PRO A 255 -7.85 3.26 15.24
C PRO A 255 -6.62 3.08 16.13
N LEU A 256 -5.68 4.05 16.18
CA LEU A 256 -4.47 3.89 17.01
C LEU A 256 -4.78 3.97 18.51
N ALA A 257 -5.76 4.77 18.91
CA ALA A 257 -6.18 4.91 20.30
C ALA A 257 -6.66 3.57 20.88
N THR A 258 -7.26 2.70 20.05
CA THR A 258 -7.71 1.37 20.48
C THR A 258 -6.57 0.49 20.95
N LEU A 259 -5.36 0.66 20.39
CA LEU A 259 -4.17 -0.11 20.76
C LEU A 259 -3.70 0.19 22.18
N VAL A 260 -4.09 1.35 22.72
CA VAL A 260 -3.83 1.75 24.11
C VAL A 260 -5.11 1.66 24.96
N GLY A 261 -6.15 0.97 24.48
CA GLY A 261 -7.39 0.72 25.22
C GLY A 261 -8.34 1.91 25.29
N ILE A 262 -8.22 2.87 24.38
CA ILE A 262 -9.15 4.00 24.27
C ILE A 262 -10.07 3.76 23.08
N GLU A 263 -11.38 3.67 23.33
CA GLU A 263 -12.39 3.56 22.29
C GLU A 263 -13.08 4.90 22.06
N THR A 264 -13.39 5.22 20.81
CA THR A 264 -14.09 6.45 20.41
C THR A 264 -15.47 6.11 19.90
N SER A 265 -16.53 6.65 20.51
CA SER A 265 -17.90 6.42 20.06
C SER A 265 -18.12 6.85 18.60
N LEU A 266 -19.08 6.19 17.94
CA LEU A 266 -19.66 6.71 16.72
C LEU A 266 -20.41 8.02 17.03
N LYS A 267 -20.54 8.89 16.03
CA LYS A 267 -20.99 10.28 16.23
C LYS A 267 -22.47 10.38 16.56
N HIS A 268 -23.30 9.53 15.97
CA HIS A 268 -24.76 9.55 16.10
C HIS A 268 -25.31 8.18 16.52
N LEU A 269 -24.80 7.07 15.95
CA LEU A 269 -25.31 5.73 16.17
C LEU A 269 -24.82 5.14 17.50
N SER A 270 -25.73 4.85 18.42
CA SER A 270 -25.40 4.15 19.67
C SER A 270 -25.14 2.66 19.43
N ASP A 271 -24.30 2.06 20.28
CA ASP A 271 -24.02 0.62 20.26
C ASP A 271 -25.31 -0.23 20.30
N ASP A 272 -26.25 0.12 21.18
CA ASP A 272 -27.48 -0.65 21.38
C ASP A 272 -28.37 -0.62 20.13
N LYS A 273 -28.52 0.56 19.53
CA LYS A 273 -29.27 0.70 18.27
C LYS A 273 -28.58 0.00 17.11
N ALA A 274 -27.25 0.02 17.04
CA ALA A 274 -26.50 -0.71 16.03
C ALA A 274 -26.73 -2.22 16.15
N VAL A 275 -26.64 -2.76 17.37
CA VAL A 275 -26.90 -4.18 17.64
C VAL A 275 -28.35 -4.56 17.30
N GLU A 276 -29.33 -3.74 17.67
CA GLU A 276 -30.74 -3.95 17.35
C GLU A 276 -30.97 -3.98 15.83
N ALA A 277 -30.47 -2.96 15.11
CA ALA A 277 -30.62 -2.86 13.66
C ALA A 277 -29.98 -4.05 12.92
N LEU A 278 -28.77 -4.44 13.32
CA LEU A 278 -28.03 -5.54 12.67
C LEU A 278 -28.57 -6.92 13.06
N SER A 279 -29.19 -7.05 14.23
CA SER A 279 -29.92 -8.27 14.62
C SER A 279 -31.18 -8.45 13.78
N ALA A 280 -31.96 -7.38 13.60
CA ALA A 280 -33.13 -7.39 12.72
C ALA A 280 -32.75 -7.73 11.27
N TRP A 281 -31.61 -7.19 10.78
CA TRP A 281 -31.07 -7.57 9.47
C TRP A 281 -30.71 -9.06 9.41
N ALA A 282 -30.05 -9.58 10.45
CA ALA A 282 -29.65 -10.98 10.52
C ALA A 282 -30.87 -11.93 10.54
N GLU A 283 -31.94 -11.58 11.23
CA GLU A 283 -33.19 -12.35 11.20
C GLU A 283 -33.83 -12.36 9.80
N ALA A 284 -33.82 -11.22 9.11
CA ALA A 284 -34.35 -11.10 7.76
C ALA A 284 -33.52 -11.83 6.69
N HIS A 285 -32.23 -12.07 6.94
CA HIS A 285 -31.27 -12.63 5.96
C HIS A 285 -30.61 -13.93 6.44
N PRO A 286 -31.37 -15.03 6.65
CA PRO A 286 -30.83 -16.27 7.19
C PRO A 286 -29.65 -16.80 6.35
N VAL A 287 -28.71 -17.47 7.02
CA VAL A 287 -27.55 -18.08 6.37
C VAL A 287 -28.04 -19.12 5.36
N LYS A 288 -27.79 -18.86 4.08
CA LYS A 288 -28.05 -19.82 3.00
C LYS A 288 -26.85 -20.73 2.82
N ASP A 289 -27.13 -22.00 2.53
CA ASP A 289 -26.10 -22.95 2.11
C ASP A 289 -25.52 -22.49 0.76
N ARG A 290 -24.20 -22.27 0.73
CA ARG A 290 -23.48 -21.85 -0.48
C ARG A 290 -23.23 -23.00 -1.46
N THR A 291 -23.47 -24.23 -1.04
CA THR A 291 -23.33 -25.45 -1.86
C THR A 291 -24.62 -25.83 -2.58
N ALA A 292 -25.72 -25.14 -2.30
CA ALA A 292 -26.97 -25.31 -3.04
C ALA A 292 -26.74 -24.94 -4.52
N ASP A 293 -27.13 -25.86 -5.41
CA ASP A 293 -27.10 -25.68 -6.86
C ASP A 293 -27.74 -24.32 -7.22
N LEU A 294 -26.98 -23.49 -7.95
CA LEU A 294 -27.46 -22.16 -8.41
C LEU A 294 -28.68 -22.29 -9.35
N GLY A 295 -28.98 -23.51 -9.80
CA GLY A 295 -30.07 -23.83 -10.69
C GLY A 295 -29.70 -23.46 -12.13
N SER A 296 -29.90 -24.40 -13.06
CA SER A 296 -29.62 -24.19 -14.49
C SER A 296 -30.68 -23.34 -15.21
N SER A 297 -31.69 -22.84 -14.49
CA SER A 297 -32.85 -22.17 -15.08
C SER A 297 -32.94 -20.70 -14.64
N PHE A 298 -32.42 -19.80 -15.47
CA PHE A 298 -32.51 -18.34 -15.32
C PHE A 298 -33.94 -17.76 -15.53
N PHE A 299 -34.90 -18.58 -15.96
CA PHE A 299 -36.17 -18.13 -16.54
C PHE A 299 -37.46 -18.33 -15.71
N PRO A 300 -37.62 -19.37 -14.85
CA PRO A 300 -38.80 -19.47 -14.01
C PRO A 300 -38.73 -18.44 -12.88
N ARG A 301 -39.61 -17.43 -12.92
CA ARG A 301 -39.81 -16.52 -11.79
C ARG A 301 -40.69 -17.21 -10.76
N ASP A 302 -40.09 -17.58 -9.64
CA ASP A 302 -40.86 -17.92 -8.44
C ASP A 302 -41.46 -16.62 -7.88
N LEU A 303 -42.67 -16.30 -8.34
CA LEU A 303 -43.39 -15.07 -7.97
C LEU A 303 -43.67 -15.01 -6.47
N GLU A 304 -43.85 -16.17 -5.81
CA GLU A 304 -44.11 -16.25 -4.38
C GLU A 304 -42.84 -15.98 -3.57
N ALA A 305 -41.69 -16.55 -3.97
CA ALA A 305 -40.40 -16.23 -3.37
C ALA A 305 -40.01 -14.77 -3.59
N ILE A 306 -40.28 -14.20 -4.77
CA ILE A 306 -40.06 -12.76 -5.06
C ILE A 306 -40.94 -11.90 -4.15
N ALA A 307 -42.24 -12.21 -4.04
CA ALA A 307 -43.17 -11.48 -3.19
C ALA A 307 -42.76 -11.57 -1.71
N THR A 308 -42.40 -12.76 -1.23
CA THR A 308 -41.93 -12.99 0.14
C THR A 308 -40.65 -12.21 0.42
N HIS A 309 -39.68 -12.22 -0.49
CA HIS A 309 -38.46 -11.44 -0.38
C HIS A 309 -38.75 -9.93 -0.33
N GLN A 310 -39.64 -9.45 -1.20
CA GLN A 310 -40.04 -8.05 -1.24
C GLN A 310 -40.75 -7.62 0.04
N GLN A 311 -41.63 -8.47 0.59
CA GLN A 311 -42.33 -8.21 1.85
C GLN A 311 -41.34 -8.15 3.02
N ARG A 312 -40.43 -9.11 3.14
CA ARG A 312 -39.37 -9.09 4.17
C ARG A 312 -38.53 -7.83 4.09
N ARG A 313 -38.15 -7.42 2.88
CA ARG A 313 -37.39 -6.19 2.63
C ARG A 313 -38.19 -4.95 3.07
N GLN A 314 -39.46 -4.84 2.69
CA GLN A 314 -40.32 -3.72 3.10
C GLN A 314 -40.50 -3.66 4.62
N SER A 315 -40.70 -4.81 5.28
CA SER A 315 -40.82 -4.89 6.73
C SER A 315 -39.54 -4.47 7.44
N LEU A 316 -38.37 -4.96 6.99
CA LEU A 316 -37.07 -4.53 7.52
C LEU A 316 -36.90 -3.02 7.34
N ASN A 317 -37.21 -2.50 6.15
CA ASN A 317 -37.05 -1.08 5.86
C ASN A 317 -37.91 -0.18 6.73
N ALA A 318 -39.18 -0.57 6.94
CA ALA A 318 -40.09 0.13 7.82
C ALA A 318 -39.59 0.10 9.28
N ALA A 319 -39.10 -1.05 9.75
CA ALA A 319 -38.52 -1.18 11.08
C ALA A 319 -37.28 -0.29 11.26
N MET A 320 -36.37 -0.27 10.27
CA MET A 320 -35.15 0.57 10.33
C MET A 320 -35.48 2.06 10.31
N THR A 321 -36.47 2.48 9.51
CA THR A 321 -36.90 3.89 9.45
C THR A 321 -37.56 4.34 10.76
N ALA A 322 -38.21 3.42 11.49
CA ALA A 322 -38.79 3.71 12.80
C ALA A 322 -37.72 3.73 13.92
N LEU A 323 -36.67 2.91 13.80
CA LEU A 323 -35.62 2.76 14.80
C LEU A 323 -34.54 3.85 14.73
N LEU A 324 -34.12 4.21 13.50
CA LEU A 324 -32.94 5.02 13.25
C LEU A 324 -33.30 6.37 12.62
N THR A 325 -32.69 7.43 13.12
CA THR A 325 -32.73 8.75 12.50
C THR A 325 -31.87 8.79 11.22
N SER A 326 -32.05 9.82 10.40
CA SER A 326 -31.22 10.00 9.19
C SER A 326 -29.71 10.10 9.49
N GLU A 327 -29.32 10.62 10.64
CA GLU A 327 -27.91 10.73 11.03
C GLU A 327 -27.34 9.39 11.50
N GLU A 328 -28.12 8.63 12.28
CA GLU A 328 -27.76 7.27 12.72
C GLU A 328 -27.65 6.30 11.53
N LEU A 329 -28.53 6.48 10.54
CA LEU A 329 -28.48 5.76 9.26
C LEU A 329 -27.21 6.08 8.46
N ALA A 330 -26.80 7.36 8.42
CA ALA A 330 -25.57 7.78 7.76
C ALA A 330 -24.32 7.18 8.44
N ASP A 331 -24.35 7.08 9.78
CA ASP A 331 -23.31 6.40 10.54
C ASP A 331 -23.20 4.92 10.17
N LEU A 332 -24.34 4.21 10.09
CA LEU A 332 -24.36 2.81 9.72
C LEU A 332 -23.80 2.59 8.30
N GLU A 333 -24.23 3.39 7.33
CA GLU A 333 -23.70 3.32 5.95
C GLU A 333 -22.19 3.61 5.93
N THR A 334 -21.74 4.62 6.67
CA THR A 334 -20.33 5.01 6.75
C THR A 334 -19.47 3.88 7.31
N VAL A 335 -19.88 3.30 8.45
CA VAL A 335 -19.15 2.19 9.09
C VAL A 335 -19.11 0.97 8.17
N TYR A 336 -20.23 0.65 7.52
CA TYR A 336 -20.27 -0.46 6.56
C TYR A 336 -19.26 -0.27 5.41
N TYR A 337 -19.22 0.92 4.78
CA TYR A 337 -18.30 1.17 3.67
C TYR A 337 -16.84 1.25 4.12
N LEU A 338 -16.57 1.78 5.31
CA LEU A 338 -15.24 1.80 5.91
C LEU A 338 -14.65 0.38 5.97
N GLY A 339 -15.42 -0.59 6.47
CA GLY A 339 -14.98 -1.99 6.52
C GLY A 339 -14.99 -2.70 5.18
N ARG A 340 -16.04 -2.49 4.35
CA ARG A 340 -16.13 -3.10 3.01
C ARG A 340 -14.95 -2.72 2.13
N ASN A 341 -14.56 -1.46 2.14
CA ASN A 341 -13.51 -0.91 1.29
C ASN A 341 -12.11 -1.03 1.93
N ARG A 342 -12.03 -1.48 3.20
CA ARG A 342 -10.79 -1.53 4.01
C ARG A 342 -10.13 -0.15 4.11
N GLU A 343 -10.95 0.87 4.31
CA GLU A 343 -10.48 2.25 4.47
C GLU A 343 -9.98 2.48 5.91
N ASP A 344 -9.00 3.37 6.05
CA ASP A 344 -8.46 3.76 7.35
C ASP A 344 -9.50 4.50 8.20
N GLY A 345 -9.54 4.17 9.50
CA GLY A 345 -10.49 4.73 10.46
C GLY A 345 -10.42 6.25 10.63
N GLU A 346 -9.28 6.85 10.28
CA GLU A 346 -9.09 8.30 10.22
C GLU A 346 -10.04 9.00 9.23
N HIS A 347 -10.54 8.30 8.21
CA HIS A 347 -11.47 8.86 7.24
C HIS A 347 -12.93 8.87 7.71
N TYR A 348 -13.24 8.26 8.87
CA TYR A 348 -14.60 8.13 9.37
C TYR A 348 -15.37 9.46 9.41
N ASP A 349 -14.80 10.51 10.01
CA ASP A 349 -15.53 11.78 10.18
C ASP A 349 -15.79 12.47 8.83
N ALA A 350 -14.82 12.42 7.90
CA ALA A 350 -14.97 12.98 6.55
C ALA A 350 -15.98 12.19 5.70
N ASN A 351 -15.94 10.86 5.78
CA ASN A 351 -16.87 9.98 5.08
C ASN A 351 -18.30 10.13 5.60
N LEU A 352 -18.46 10.32 6.92
CA LEU A 352 -19.75 10.58 7.53
C LEU A 352 -20.35 11.90 7.03
N GLU A 353 -19.55 12.97 7.01
CA GLU A 353 -20.00 14.26 6.46
C GLU A 353 -20.41 14.15 4.99
N LEU A 354 -19.65 13.42 4.17
CA LEU A 354 -19.97 13.19 2.76
C LEU A 354 -21.30 12.40 2.62
N THR A 355 -21.49 11.37 3.43
CA THR A 355 -22.71 10.56 3.45
C THR A 355 -23.93 11.39 3.84
N GLN A 356 -23.81 12.21 4.90
CA GLN A 356 -24.87 13.12 5.35
C GLN A 356 -25.23 14.17 4.27
N ARG A 357 -24.24 14.76 3.60
CA ARG A 357 -24.49 15.68 2.47
C ARG A 357 -25.23 14.98 1.32
N THR A 358 -24.85 13.74 1.02
CA THR A 358 -25.47 12.94 -0.03
C THR A 358 -26.94 12.63 0.29
N TYR A 359 -27.27 12.39 1.56
CA TYR A 359 -28.65 12.23 2.01
C TYR A 359 -29.45 13.52 1.86
N GLY A 360 -28.86 14.66 2.21
CA GLY A 360 -29.47 15.98 2.04
C GLY A 360 -29.83 16.29 0.58
N VAL A 361 -28.98 15.91 -0.37
CA VAL A 361 -29.22 16.13 -1.81
C VAL A 361 -30.23 15.14 -2.40
N SER A 362 -30.13 13.85 -2.04
CA SER A 362 -31.01 12.81 -2.60
C SER A 362 -32.42 12.82 -2.01
N GLY A 363 -32.59 13.35 -0.79
CA GLY A 363 -33.85 13.37 -0.05
C GLY A 363 -34.40 11.98 0.28
N ARG A 364 -33.63 10.90 0.05
CA ARG A 364 -34.05 9.51 0.25
C ARG A 364 -32.94 8.67 0.91
N PRO A 365 -32.64 8.88 2.21
CA PRO A 365 -31.68 8.06 2.96
C PRO A 365 -31.94 6.56 2.80
N MET A 366 -33.21 6.17 2.91
CA MET A 366 -33.60 4.76 2.89
C MET A 366 -33.33 4.06 1.54
N GLY A 367 -33.40 4.79 0.41
CA GLY A 367 -33.13 4.18 -0.89
C GLY A 367 -31.67 3.71 -1.06
N ARG A 368 -30.73 4.37 -0.38
CA ARG A 368 -29.32 3.96 -0.35
C ARG A 368 -29.05 2.87 0.68
N LEU A 369 -29.73 2.93 1.83
CA LEU A 369 -29.66 1.87 2.82
C LEU A 369 -30.32 0.57 2.38
N ASP A 370 -31.34 0.61 1.52
CA ASP A 370 -31.87 -0.57 0.86
C ASP A 370 -30.75 -1.36 0.17
N ASP A 371 -29.84 -0.65 -0.51
CA ASP A 371 -28.69 -1.28 -1.16
C ASP A 371 -27.73 -1.89 -0.14
N VAL A 372 -27.49 -1.22 0.99
CA VAL A 372 -26.62 -1.70 2.08
C VAL A 372 -27.24 -2.92 2.77
N PHE A 373 -28.51 -2.88 3.14
CA PHE A 373 -29.24 -3.99 3.77
C PHE A 373 -29.46 -5.17 2.82
N SER A 374 -29.37 -4.98 1.50
CA SER A 374 -29.38 -6.09 0.55
C SER A 374 -28.08 -6.92 0.55
N LYS A 375 -26.98 -6.41 1.12
CA LYS A 375 -25.66 -7.02 0.99
C LYS A 375 -25.49 -8.18 1.97
N THR A 376 -25.07 -9.33 1.46
CA THR A 376 -24.87 -10.55 2.26
C THR A 376 -23.67 -10.49 3.21
N ASN A 377 -22.79 -9.51 3.03
CA ASN A 377 -21.61 -9.25 3.85
C ASN A 377 -21.78 -8.05 4.80
N LEU A 378 -23.01 -7.57 5.02
CA LEU A 378 -23.27 -6.40 5.85
C LEU A 378 -22.65 -6.52 7.25
N LEU A 379 -22.91 -7.62 7.95
CA LEU A 379 -22.36 -7.85 9.30
C LEU A 379 -20.84 -7.84 9.30
N ASP A 380 -20.20 -8.60 8.41
CA ASP A 380 -18.74 -8.74 8.38
C ASP A 380 -18.08 -7.38 8.08
N ALA A 381 -18.60 -6.66 7.09
CA ALA A 381 -18.11 -5.33 6.75
C ALA A 381 -18.38 -4.31 7.86
N PHE A 382 -19.53 -4.38 8.55
CA PHE A 382 -19.78 -3.49 9.69
C PHE A 382 -18.85 -3.80 10.87
N VAL A 383 -18.56 -5.08 11.14
CA VAL A 383 -17.63 -5.48 12.20
C VAL A 383 -16.23 -4.92 11.91
N ASP A 384 -15.73 -5.11 10.69
CA ASP A 384 -14.42 -4.59 10.29
C ASP A 384 -14.39 -3.06 10.33
N GLY A 385 -15.47 -2.42 9.87
CA GLY A 385 -15.63 -0.96 9.90
C GLY A 385 -15.71 -0.39 11.31
N ALA A 386 -16.44 -1.05 12.23
CA ALA A 386 -16.57 -0.60 13.62
C ALA A 386 -15.23 -0.70 14.35
N ALA A 387 -14.45 -1.76 14.07
CA ALA A 387 -13.09 -1.88 14.58
C ALA A 387 -12.19 -0.76 14.03
N ALA A 388 -12.23 -0.49 12.72
CA ALA A 388 -11.48 0.59 12.09
C ALA A 388 -11.87 1.97 12.64
N ALA A 389 -13.16 2.23 12.86
CA ALA A 389 -13.69 3.48 13.40
C ALA A 389 -13.38 3.71 14.90
N GLY A 390 -12.66 2.80 15.54
CA GLY A 390 -12.24 2.92 16.94
C GLY A 390 -13.24 2.36 17.96
N ARG A 391 -14.17 1.47 17.54
CA ARG A 391 -15.12 0.75 18.42
C ARG A 391 -15.00 -0.77 18.34
N PRO A 392 -13.86 -1.35 18.77
CA PRO A 392 -13.71 -2.81 18.83
C PRO A 392 -14.74 -3.50 19.75
N SER A 393 -15.20 -2.87 20.82
CA SER A 393 -16.26 -3.45 21.67
C SER A 393 -17.60 -3.59 20.93
N LEU A 394 -17.97 -2.62 20.07
CA LEU A 394 -19.15 -2.72 19.22
C LEU A 394 -18.96 -3.80 18.16
N ALA A 395 -17.79 -3.85 17.51
CA ALA A 395 -17.45 -4.89 16.56
C ALA A 395 -17.61 -6.30 17.18
N GLN A 396 -17.20 -6.49 18.44
CA GLN A 396 -17.37 -7.75 19.16
C GLN A 396 -18.85 -8.07 19.43
N LYS A 397 -19.65 -7.09 19.89
CA LYS A 397 -21.10 -7.27 20.10
C LYS A 397 -21.81 -7.68 18.80
N VAL A 398 -21.50 -7.01 17.70
CA VAL A 398 -22.10 -7.31 16.38
C VAL A 398 -21.63 -8.67 15.87
N ARG A 399 -20.36 -9.03 16.04
CA ARG A 399 -19.85 -10.37 15.67
C ARG A 399 -20.57 -11.49 16.44
N ALA A 400 -21.01 -11.23 17.67
CA ALA A 400 -21.77 -12.20 18.46
C ALA A 400 -23.20 -12.47 17.94
N ILE A 401 -23.74 -11.64 17.04
CA ILE A 401 -25.04 -11.88 16.39
C ILE A 401 -24.99 -13.16 15.53
N ARG A 402 -23.83 -13.46 14.93
CA ARG A 402 -23.58 -14.69 14.16
C ARG A 402 -22.20 -15.27 14.45
N PRO A 403 -22.04 -16.04 15.52
CA PRO A 403 -20.77 -16.67 15.85
C PRO A 403 -20.44 -17.79 14.85
N GLY A 404 -19.18 -17.88 14.40
CA GLY A 404 -18.69 -18.99 13.58
C GLY A 404 -18.71 -18.76 12.06
N ARG A 405 -18.79 -17.50 11.61
CA ARG A 405 -18.30 -17.10 10.29
C ARG A 405 -16.94 -16.44 10.39
#